data_AF-A0A147K1X8-F1
#
_entry.id   AF-A0A147K1X8-F1
#
_cell.length_a   1.000
_cell.length_b   1.000
_cell.length_c   1.000
_cell.angle_alpha   90.00
_cell.angle_beta   90.00
_cell.angle_gamma   90.00
#
_symmetry.space_group_name_H-M   'P 1'
#
loop_
_entity.id
_entity.type
_entity.pdbx_description
1 polymer ?
#
loop_
_entity_poly.entity_id
_entity_poly.type
_entity_poly.pdbx_seq_one_letter_code
_entity_poly.pdbx_strand_id
1 'polypeptide(L)'
;MIIALMGNDGSGKTTIAKELTNIFKDSGLEVIYKHEYEYSVLKFLFKIVGMGKIDQERRKMIAERKKSWKYYLWPFLIWFDIFLQYLYFELFRRKAIVVSDRYPYDHYISFDYLGCLMPLSRWLYLHFPKPDVGIVLWVEPQVAYERKKDTHDYPLEYYEKQTESYLKLAHQLDIPAINTNKEVGQTLIEIIMHVIYFLYKKGRFEWLFKLSALQLNSPSEIKKISVIIPTYKRNDKLSELLRSLKKEVENLESSIEAEIIVVDDSETKDAENVLKSFALEFRKGGSVSAQWSGGNRYPSFCRNLGAKHAEGDVLIFVDDDNKLSGKVLQTVVSHFSSSPFLGMLGVINYDEMGSVWSVGGKLIKTPFSVITRNFRKIPKNGIRLVPVDFISNLYAVPKKLFADVGGFDDRFFTQGMEEVDLALKIWKKGRIVGVAVNKASYTTHMFGGVSKTPDRPSRYFLRGRSRILLYYKHFRNLILWRCVPDIILRSIKTLTYKVPLKSRISLIQEYIGGVKEGLMLIKEDRERGNGFM
;
A
#
# COMPACT_ATOMS: atom_id res chain seq x y z
N MET A 1 -19.45 1.58 0.80
CA MET A 1 -18.20 1.88 1.53
C MET A 1 -18.35 3.25 2.13
N ILE A 2 -18.15 3.41 3.43
CA ILE A 2 -18.33 4.68 4.13
C ILE A 2 -16.96 5.28 4.49
N ILE A 3 -16.65 6.44 3.92
CA ILE A 3 -15.51 7.27 4.28
C ILE A 3 -16.02 8.38 5.20
N ALA A 4 -15.48 8.48 6.40
CA ALA A 4 -15.88 9.47 7.38
C ALA A 4 -14.73 10.43 7.67
N LEU A 5 -14.98 11.73 7.47
CA LEU A 5 -14.07 12.81 7.84
C LEU A 5 -14.58 13.47 9.12
N MET A 6 -13.82 13.33 10.19
CA MET A 6 -14.11 13.82 11.54
C MET A 6 -13.10 14.89 11.91
N GLY A 7 -13.37 15.74 12.89
CA GLY A 7 -12.37 16.70 13.37
C GLY A 7 -12.96 17.99 13.92
N ASN A 8 -12.12 18.87 14.45
CA ASN A 8 -12.54 20.15 15.02
C ASN A 8 -13.07 21.12 13.95
N ASP A 9 -13.87 22.09 14.38
CA ASP A 9 -14.32 23.16 13.49
C ASP A 9 -13.15 24.04 13.05
N GLY A 10 -13.07 24.35 11.75
CA GLY A 10 -11.93 25.09 11.17
C GLY A 10 -10.84 24.20 10.55
N SER A 11 -10.88 22.87 10.71
CA SER A 11 -9.90 21.96 10.09
C SER A 11 -10.08 21.73 8.58
N GLY A 12 -11.12 22.28 7.96
CA GLY A 12 -11.35 22.18 6.51
C GLY A 12 -12.14 20.95 6.06
N LYS A 13 -12.77 20.21 6.99
CA LYS A 13 -13.54 18.97 6.72
C LYS A 13 -14.45 19.06 5.50
N THR A 14 -15.33 20.06 5.47
CA THR A 14 -16.31 20.23 4.40
C THR A 14 -15.68 20.48 3.04
N THR A 15 -14.60 21.28 2.99
CA THR A 15 -13.84 21.53 1.75
C THR A 15 -13.25 20.22 1.24
N ILE A 16 -12.53 19.50 2.11
CA ILE A 16 -11.89 18.22 1.78
C ILE A 16 -12.94 17.18 1.35
N ALA A 17 -14.08 17.10 2.04
CA ALA A 17 -15.14 16.14 1.74
C ALA A 17 -15.77 16.37 0.36
N LYS A 18 -15.98 17.64 -0.02
CA LYS A 18 -16.49 18.02 -1.34
C LYS A 18 -15.47 17.72 -2.44
N GLU A 19 -14.21 18.13 -2.24
CA GLU A 19 -13.15 17.86 -3.22
C GLU A 19 -12.91 16.35 -3.41
N LEU A 20 -12.88 15.58 -2.32
CA LEU A 20 -12.76 14.13 -2.36
C LEU A 20 -13.93 13.47 -3.11
N THR A 21 -15.15 13.99 -2.90
CA THR A 21 -16.34 13.53 -3.63
C THR A 21 -16.17 13.76 -5.13
N ASN A 22 -15.70 14.94 -5.55
CA ASN A 22 -15.49 15.26 -6.95
C ASN A 22 -14.41 14.36 -7.57
N ILE A 23 -13.26 14.21 -6.92
CA ILE A 23 -12.15 13.34 -7.38
C ILE A 23 -12.64 11.91 -7.65
N PHE A 24 -13.43 11.34 -6.73
CA PHE A 24 -13.95 9.99 -6.92
C PHE A 24 -15.02 9.90 -8.02
N LYS A 25 -15.87 10.92 -8.18
CA LYS A 25 -16.84 10.97 -9.30
C LYS A 25 -16.11 11.07 -10.64
N ASP A 26 -15.09 11.91 -10.73
CA ASP A 26 -14.27 12.09 -11.94
C ASP A 26 -13.50 10.82 -12.31
N SER A 27 -13.18 9.98 -11.31
CA SER A 27 -12.64 8.63 -11.52
C SER A 27 -13.67 7.62 -12.04
N GLY A 28 -14.94 8.02 -12.22
CA GLY A 28 -16.05 7.16 -12.63
C GLY A 28 -16.57 6.24 -11.52
N LEU A 29 -16.37 6.57 -10.25
CA LEU A 29 -16.96 5.84 -9.12
C LEU A 29 -18.34 6.39 -8.77
N GLU A 30 -19.24 5.52 -8.28
CA GLU A 30 -20.51 5.96 -7.71
C GLU A 30 -20.25 6.55 -6.32
N VAL A 31 -20.53 7.84 -6.13
CA VAL A 31 -20.24 8.56 -4.88
C VAL A 31 -21.46 9.32 -4.39
N ILE A 32 -21.76 9.17 -3.10
CA ILE A 32 -22.80 9.88 -2.37
C ILE A 32 -22.11 10.78 -1.36
N TYR A 33 -22.29 12.09 -1.48
CA TYR A 33 -21.88 13.04 -0.45
C TYR A 33 -22.96 13.12 0.61
N LYS A 34 -22.59 13.00 1.88
CA LYS A 34 -23.48 13.11 3.02
C LYS A 34 -23.00 14.26 3.89
N HIS A 35 -23.82 15.31 3.98
CA HIS A 35 -23.59 16.44 4.87
C HIS A 35 -24.26 16.23 6.23
N GLU A 36 -23.74 16.86 7.28
CA GLU A 36 -24.37 16.91 8.61
C GLU A 36 -25.82 17.42 8.53
N TYR A 37 -26.70 16.90 9.40
CA TYR A 37 -28.11 17.30 9.59
C TYR A 37 -29.12 16.90 8.50
N GLU A 38 -28.75 16.04 7.55
CA GLU A 38 -29.75 15.33 6.74
C GLU A 38 -30.42 14.21 7.56
N TYR A 39 -31.15 14.59 8.61
CA TYR A 39 -31.91 13.62 9.38
C TYR A 39 -33.01 13.01 8.51
N SER A 40 -33.20 11.69 8.63
CA SER A 40 -34.20 10.99 7.83
C SER A 40 -35.52 10.90 8.60
N VAL A 41 -35.48 10.36 9.81
CA VAL A 41 -36.63 10.17 10.69
C VAL A 41 -36.87 11.43 11.53
N LEU A 42 -35.81 12.06 12.04
CA LEU A 42 -35.97 13.29 12.82
C LEU A 42 -36.51 14.45 11.96
N LYS A 43 -36.24 14.49 10.65
CA LYS A 43 -36.85 15.49 9.76
C LYS A 43 -38.37 15.37 9.69
N PHE A 44 -38.91 14.15 9.76
CA PHE A 44 -40.36 13.92 9.83
C PHE A 44 -40.93 14.37 11.18
N LEU A 45 -40.26 14.03 12.29
CA LEU A 45 -40.61 14.51 13.64
C LEU A 45 -40.51 16.05 13.76
N PHE A 46 -39.48 16.66 13.19
CA PHE A 46 -39.25 18.11 13.21
C PHE A 46 -40.22 18.87 12.30
N LYS A 47 -40.74 18.23 11.25
CA LYS A 47 -41.81 18.80 10.43
C LYS A 47 -43.13 18.91 11.20
N ILE A 48 -43.37 18.00 12.15
CA ILE A 48 -44.53 18.02 13.05
C ILE A 48 -44.36 19.09 14.16
N VAL A 49 -43.14 19.28 14.66
CA VAL A 49 -42.84 20.17 15.81
C VAL A 49 -42.43 21.60 15.41
N GLY A 50 -41.98 21.80 14.16
CA GLY A 50 -41.50 23.07 13.61
C GLY A 50 -39.97 23.24 13.73
N MET A 51 -39.23 23.17 12.62
CA MET A 51 -37.75 23.25 12.59
C MET A 51 -37.18 24.52 13.23
N GLY A 52 -37.84 25.68 13.05
CA GLY A 52 -37.40 26.95 13.62
C GLY A 52 -37.35 26.95 15.15
N LYS A 53 -38.29 26.27 15.82
CA LYS A 53 -38.30 26.15 17.30
C LYS A 53 -37.19 25.27 17.83
N ILE A 54 -36.82 24.21 17.09
CA ILE A 54 -35.82 23.24 17.54
C ILE A 54 -34.40 23.79 17.40
N ASP A 55 -34.08 24.52 16.34
CA ASP A 55 -32.78 25.19 16.21
C ASP A 55 -32.63 26.36 17.18
N GLN A 56 -33.72 27.10 17.45
CA GLN A 56 -33.73 28.15 18.47
C GLN A 56 -33.62 27.56 19.88
N GLU A 57 -34.33 26.47 20.18
CA GLU A 57 -34.15 25.72 21.42
C GLU A 57 -32.74 25.14 21.49
N ARG A 58 -32.14 24.62 20.41
CA ARG A 58 -30.76 24.11 20.40
C ARG A 58 -29.74 25.20 20.73
N ARG A 59 -29.88 26.39 20.14
CA ARG A 59 -29.01 27.54 20.45
C ARG A 59 -29.22 28.03 21.89
N LYS A 60 -30.47 28.09 22.36
CA LYS A 60 -30.79 28.39 23.78
C LYS A 60 -30.29 27.30 24.73
N MET A 61 -30.33 26.03 24.34
CA MET A 61 -29.84 24.86 25.09
C MET A 61 -28.31 24.89 25.23
N ILE A 62 -27.59 25.34 24.21
CA ILE A 62 -26.13 25.55 24.25
C ILE A 62 -25.77 26.77 25.11
N ALA A 63 -26.55 27.85 25.02
CA ALA A 63 -26.30 29.11 25.74
C ALA A 63 -26.67 29.07 27.23
N GLU A 64 -27.78 28.41 27.62
CA GLU A 64 -28.34 28.53 28.98
C GLU A 64 -27.89 27.42 29.97
N ARG A 65 -27.19 26.37 29.53
CA ARG A 65 -26.73 25.22 30.37
C ARG A 65 -27.79 24.67 31.36
N LYS A 66 -29.09 24.77 31.04
CA LYS A 66 -30.18 24.30 31.92
C LYS A 66 -30.44 22.80 31.73
N LYS A 67 -30.30 22.04 32.82
CA LYS A 67 -30.44 20.57 32.89
C LYS A 67 -31.92 20.13 32.93
N SER A 68 -32.60 20.11 31.79
CA SER A 68 -33.90 19.43 31.66
C SER A 68 -33.68 17.96 31.23
N TRP A 69 -34.56 17.03 31.63
CA TRP A 69 -34.44 15.61 31.24
C TRP A 69 -34.39 15.40 29.70
N LYS A 70 -35.00 16.31 28.94
CA LYS A 70 -34.96 16.35 27.46
C LYS A 70 -33.53 16.46 26.91
N TYR A 71 -32.62 17.06 27.67
CA TYR A 71 -31.20 17.22 27.34
C TYR A 71 -30.45 15.88 27.25
N TYR A 72 -30.83 14.92 28.09
CA TYR A 72 -30.21 13.59 28.13
C TYR A 72 -30.83 12.62 27.11
N LEU A 73 -32.06 12.89 26.67
CA LEU A 73 -32.73 12.12 25.62
C LEU A 73 -32.21 12.49 24.21
N TRP A 74 -31.77 13.73 24.02
CA TRP A 74 -31.37 14.25 22.72
C TRP A 74 -30.23 13.48 22.04
N PRO A 75 -29.12 13.13 22.74
CA PRO A 75 -28.06 12.30 22.15
C PRO A 75 -28.56 10.94 21.67
N PHE A 76 -29.52 10.33 22.38
CA PHE A 76 -30.09 9.04 21.99
C PHE A 76 -30.90 9.12 20.69
N LEU A 77 -31.73 10.17 20.54
CA LEU A 77 -32.53 10.36 19.33
C LEU A 77 -31.65 10.59 18.09
N ILE A 78 -30.59 11.39 18.24
CA ILE A 78 -29.62 11.62 17.15
C ILE A 78 -28.88 10.33 16.83
N TRP A 79 -28.41 9.60 17.84
CA TRP A 79 -27.77 8.31 17.64
C TRP A 79 -28.66 7.35 16.86
N PHE A 80 -29.94 7.24 17.22
CA PHE A 80 -30.89 6.34 16.59
C PHE A 80 -31.15 6.70 15.11
N ASP A 81 -31.34 7.99 14.79
CA ASP A 81 -31.51 8.42 13.39
C ASP A 81 -30.26 8.11 12.55
N ILE A 82 -29.07 8.41 13.09
CA ILE A 82 -27.80 8.11 12.41
C ILE A 82 -27.61 6.60 12.23
N PHE A 83 -28.00 5.79 13.21
CA PHE A 83 -27.94 4.34 13.12
C PHE A 83 -28.83 3.79 12.00
N LEU A 84 -30.06 4.30 11.86
CA LEU A 84 -30.95 3.91 10.77
C LEU A 84 -30.38 4.30 9.40
N GLN A 85 -29.78 5.48 9.28
CA GLN A 85 -29.12 5.89 8.05
C GLN A 85 -27.91 5.02 7.72
N TYR A 86 -27.09 4.70 8.73
CA TYR A 86 -25.98 3.77 8.57
C TYR A 86 -26.47 2.42 8.05
N LEU A 87 -27.54 1.87 8.64
CA LEU A 87 -28.13 0.61 8.20
C LEU A 87 -28.65 0.71 6.76
N TYR A 88 -29.27 1.82 6.37
CA TYR A 88 -29.69 2.05 4.98
C TYR A 88 -28.52 2.00 4.00
N PHE A 89 -27.43 2.71 4.28
CA PHE A 89 -26.25 2.70 3.40
C PHE A 89 -25.58 1.33 3.34
N GLU A 90 -25.49 0.64 4.48
CA GLU A 90 -24.84 -0.66 4.58
C GLU A 90 -25.66 -1.78 3.90
N LEU A 91 -26.99 -1.69 3.90
CA LEU A 91 -27.85 -2.67 3.24
C LEU A 91 -28.07 -2.36 1.76
N PHE A 92 -28.32 -1.10 1.40
CA PHE A 92 -28.83 -0.75 0.06
C PHE A 92 -27.81 -0.05 -0.85
N ARG A 93 -26.68 0.46 -0.33
CA ARG A 93 -25.69 1.26 -1.10
C ARG A 93 -24.28 0.68 -1.08
N ARG A 94 -24.15 -0.66 -1.07
CA ARG A 94 -22.85 -1.37 -1.04
C ARG A 94 -21.92 -1.13 -2.24
N LYS A 95 -22.49 -0.68 -3.37
CA LYS A 95 -21.76 -0.34 -4.61
C LYS A 95 -21.30 1.12 -4.69
N ALA A 96 -21.74 1.98 -3.76
CA ALA A 96 -21.36 3.38 -3.72
C ALA A 96 -20.28 3.64 -2.65
N ILE A 97 -19.52 4.71 -2.85
CA ILE A 97 -18.71 5.38 -1.84
C ILE A 97 -19.56 6.45 -1.19
N VAL A 98 -19.76 6.38 0.12
CA VAL A 98 -20.42 7.43 0.90
C VAL A 98 -19.33 8.27 1.55
N VAL A 99 -19.18 9.52 1.15
CA VAL A 99 -18.27 10.48 1.79
C VAL A 99 -19.09 11.27 2.81
N SER A 100 -18.86 10.99 4.09
CA SER A 100 -19.56 11.60 5.22
C SER A 100 -18.73 12.76 5.77
N ASP A 101 -19.27 13.97 5.65
CA ASP A 101 -18.78 15.18 6.29
C ASP A 101 -19.32 15.23 7.72
N ARG A 102 -18.53 14.68 8.65
CA ARG A 102 -18.86 14.26 10.03
C ARG A 102 -19.47 12.87 10.15
N TYR A 103 -19.25 12.28 11.31
CA TYR A 103 -19.67 10.95 11.72
C TYR A 103 -20.25 11.00 13.15
N PRO A 104 -20.99 9.98 13.64
CA PRO A 104 -21.52 9.96 15.01
C PRO A 104 -20.51 10.32 16.11
N TYR A 105 -19.21 10.07 15.91
CA TYR A 105 -18.19 10.46 16.89
C TYR A 105 -17.99 11.99 17.03
N ASP A 106 -18.33 12.80 16.02
CA ASP A 106 -18.33 14.27 16.15
C ASP A 106 -19.44 14.73 17.11
N HIS A 107 -20.61 14.09 17.05
CA HIS A 107 -21.69 14.33 18.00
C HIS A 107 -21.31 13.87 19.41
N TYR A 108 -20.61 12.74 19.53
CA TYR A 108 -20.07 12.27 20.80
C TYR A 108 -19.17 13.33 21.45
N ILE A 109 -18.15 13.82 20.75
CA ILE A 109 -17.23 14.83 21.28
C ILE A 109 -17.98 16.11 21.66
N SER A 110 -18.92 16.56 20.83
CA SER A 110 -19.74 17.73 21.11
C SER A 110 -20.59 17.55 22.37
N PHE A 111 -21.25 16.41 22.52
CA PHE A 111 -22.12 16.13 23.68
C PHE A 111 -21.34 15.83 24.95
N ASP A 112 -20.15 15.25 24.86
CA ASP A 112 -19.26 15.01 25.99
C ASP A 112 -18.75 16.34 26.55
N TYR A 113 -18.33 17.25 25.67
CA TYR A 113 -17.91 18.61 26.05
C TYR A 113 -19.03 19.38 26.78
N LEU A 114 -20.27 19.25 26.31
CA LEU A 114 -21.43 19.91 26.92
C LEU A 114 -21.88 19.25 28.23
N GLY A 115 -21.48 18.00 28.50
CA GLY A 115 -21.91 17.23 29.68
C GLY A 115 -23.31 16.61 29.58
N CYS A 116 -23.84 16.39 28.37
CA CYS A 116 -25.16 15.76 28.12
C CYS A 116 -25.15 14.23 28.05
N LEU A 117 -23.98 13.59 28.05
CA LEU A 117 -23.93 12.14 27.85
C LEU A 117 -24.16 11.37 29.15
N MET A 118 -25.30 10.66 29.22
CA MET A 118 -25.50 9.59 30.21
C MET A 118 -24.61 8.37 29.89
N PRO A 119 -24.31 7.50 30.88
CA PRO A 119 -23.48 6.30 30.66
C PRO A 119 -23.91 5.46 29.46
N LEU A 120 -25.22 5.24 29.28
CA LEU A 120 -25.75 4.49 28.13
C LEU A 120 -25.48 5.21 26.80
N SER A 121 -25.77 6.50 26.71
CA SER A 121 -25.52 7.27 25.47
C SER A 121 -24.03 7.33 25.12
N ARG A 122 -23.15 7.51 26.12
CA ARG A 122 -21.70 7.45 25.94
C ARG A 122 -21.28 6.09 25.39
N TRP A 123 -21.80 5.00 25.99
CA TRP A 123 -21.53 3.64 25.52
C TRP A 123 -21.99 3.43 24.07
N LEU A 124 -23.21 3.86 23.73
CA LEU A 124 -23.79 3.73 22.39
C LEU A 124 -22.93 4.44 21.32
N TYR A 125 -22.46 5.66 21.60
CA TYR A 125 -21.61 6.38 20.66
C TYR A 125 -20.23 5.72 20.50
N LEU A 126 -19.59 5.32 21.60
CA LEU A 126 -18.27 4.68 21.54
C LEU A 126 -18.31 3.30 20.85
N HIS A 127 -19.45 2.61 20.88
CA HIS A 127 -19.67 1.33 20.21
C HIS A 127 -20.44 1.46 18.89
N PHE A 128 -20.62 2.69 18.37
CA PHE A 128 -21.19 2.86 17.03
C PHE A 128 -20.31 2.14 16.01
N PRO A 129 -20.88 1.46 15.00
CA PRO A 129 -20.10 0.79 13.95
C PRO A 129 -19.03 1.70 13.35
N LYS A 130 -17.78 1.22 13.28
CA LYS A 130 -16.70 2.02 12.69
C LYS A 130 -16.97 2.26 11.20
N PRO A 131 -16.62 3.45 10.65
CA PRO A 131 -16.62 3.64 9.22
C PRO A 131 -15.61 2.69 8.54
N ASP A 132 -15.83 2.38 7.26
CA ASP A 132 -14.86 1.61 6.48
C ASP A 132 -13.49 2.28 6.44
N VAL A 133 -13.50 3.61 6.25
CA VAL A 133 -12.31 4.47 6.36
C VAL A 133 -12.67 5.69 7.20
N GLY A 134 -12.19 5.76 8.43
CA GLY A 134 -12.32 6.94 9.30
C GLY A 134 -11.02 7.73 9.32
N ILE A 135 -11.12 9.05 9.18
CA ILE A 135 -9.97 9.96 9.26
C ILE A 135 -10.34 11.12 10.17
N VAL A 136 -9.45 11.43 11.11
CA VAL A 136 -9.53 12.64 11.93
C VAL A 136 -8.69 13.73 11.27
N LEU A 137 -9.30 14.86 10.96
CA LEU A 137 -8.65 16.05 10.42
C LEU A 137 -8.48 17.06 11.54
N TRP A 138 -7.24 17.46 11.80
CA TRP A 138 -6.93 18.41 12.84
C TRP A 138 -6.03 19.53 12.31
N VAL A 139 -6.17 20.69 12.91
CA VAL A 139 -5.38 21.89 12.63
C VAL A 139 -4.97 22.48 13.97
N GLU A 140 -3.89 23.26 14.01
CA GLU A 140 -3.47 23.92 15.25
C GLU A 140 -4.64 24.75 15.84
N PRO A 141 -4.88 24.68 17.17
CA PRO A 141 -6.03 25.34 17.80
C PRO A 141 -6.11 26.85 17.48
N GLN A 142 -4.96 27.52 17.44
CA GLN A 142 -4.87 28.94 17.10
C GLN A 142 -5.37 29.22 15.67
N VAL A 143 -4.95 28.40 14.71
CA VAL A 143 -5.39 28.48 13.31
C VAL A 143 -6.88 28.18 13.19
N ALA A 144 -7.39 27.20 13.94
CA ALA A 144 -8.82 26.89 13.98
C ALA A 144 -9.65 28.08 14.48
N TYR A 145 -9.20 28.70 15.58
CA TYR A 145 -9.81 29.88 16.18
C TYR A 145 -9.83 31.06 15.19
N GLU A 146 -8.70 31.37 14.58
CA GLU A 146 -8.60 32.48 13.61
C GLU A 146 -9.51 32.29 12.39
N ARG A 147 -9.65 31.06 11.89
CA ARG A 147 -10.56 30.72 10.78
C ARG A 147 -12.04 30.84 11.15
N LYS A 148 -12.39 30.88 12.44
CA LYS A 148 -13.77 30.78 12.92
C LYS A 148 -14.23 31.91 13.81
N LYS A 149 -13.35 32.77 14.32
CA LYS A 149 -13.65 33.89 15.21
C LYS A 149 -14.78 34.81 14.70
N ASP A 150 -14.91 34.98 13.39
CA ASP A 150 -15.94 35.84 12.79
C ASP A 150 -17.29 35.12 12.59
N THR A 151 -17.33 33.80 12.80
CA THR A 151 -18.51 32.94 12.56
C THR A 151 -19.01 32.21 13.81
N HIS A 152 -18.14 32.04 14.82
CA HIS A 152 -18.41 31.32 16.06
C HIS A 152 -17.76 32.07 17.22
N ASP A 153 -18.50 32.23 18.31
CA ASP A 153 -18.03 32.89 19.54
C ASP A 153 -17.60 31.84 20.58
N TYR A 154 -16.49 31.14 20.28
CA TYR A 154 -15.88 30.18 21.21
C TYR A 154 -14.47 30.61 21.61
N PRO A 155 -14.09 30.49 22.89
CA PRO A 155 -12.75 30.83 23.35
C PRO A 155 -11.71 29.85 22.77
N LEU A 156 -10.44 30.26 22.70
CA LEU A 156 -9.34 29.41 22.22
C LEU A 156 -9.28 28.06 22.97
N GLU A 157 -9.52 28.06 24.29
CA GLU A 157 -9.56 26.86 25.15
C GLU A 157 -10.53 25.79 24.63
N TYR A 158 -11.63 26.20 23.97
CA TYR A 158 -12.56 25.26 23.34
C TYR A 158 -11.88 24.48 22.21
N TYR A 159 -11.14 25.16 21.34
CA TYR A 159 -10.43 24.54 20.22
C TYR A 159 -9.30 23.63 20.69
N GLU A 160 -8.61 23.99 21.77
CA GLU A 160 -7.59 23.15 22.40
C GLU A 160 -8.19 21.82 22.90
N LYS A 161 -9.27 21.90 23.71
CA LYS A 161 -9.96 20.71 24.24
C LYS A 161 -10.59 19.84 23.15
N GLN A 162 -11.12 20.45 22.09
CA GLN A 162 -11.66 19.73 20.94
C GLN A 162 -10.56 18.95 20.22
N THR A 163 -9.45 19.60 19.89
CA THR A 163 -8.31 18.96 19.23
C THR A 163 -7.78 17.79 20.05
N GLU A 164 -7.59 17.96 21.36
CA GLU A 164 -7.17 16.87 22.26
C GLU A 164 -8.16 15.69 22.23
N SER A 165 -9.46 15.98 22.30
CA SER A 165 -10.52 14.96 22.26
C SER A 165 -10.52 14.17 20.95
N TYR A 166 -10.35 14.84 19.81
CA TYR A 166 -10.28 14.19 18.50
C TYR A 166 -9.02 13.34 18.34
N LEU A 167 -7.86 13.78 18.81
CA LEU A 167 -6.62 13.01 18.77
C LEU A 167 -6.69 11.78 19.68
N LYS A 168 -7.26 11.93 20.88
CA LYS A 168 -7.53 10.82 21.81
C LYS A 168 -8.49 9.80 21.20
N LEU A 169 -9.57 10.26 20.56
CA LEU A 169 -10.51 9.41 19.84
C LEU A 169 -9.80 8.67 18.69
N ALA A 170 -8.94 9.36 17.93
CA ALA A 170 -8.21 8.76 16.82
C ALA A 170 -7.35 7.58 17.30
N HIS A 171 -6.62 7.77 18.39
CA HIS A 171 -5.83 6.72 19.04
C HIS A 171 -6.70 5.56 19.55
N GLN A 172 -7.81 5.84 20.23
CA GLN A 172 -8.71 4.81 20.75
C GLN A 172 -9.36 3.96 19.64
N LEU A 173 -9.68 4.58 18.50
CA LEU A 173 -10.32 3.90 17.38
C LEU A 173 -9.32 3.29 16.40
N ASP A 174 -8.01 3.50 16.57
CA ASP A 174 -6.95 3.12 15.63
C ASP A 174 -7.23 3.67 14.22
N ILE A 175 -7.53 4.97 14.15
CA ILE A 175 -7.79 5.70 12.90
C ILE A 175 -6.75 6.80 12.69
N PRO A 176 -6.35 7.07 11.44
CA PRO A 176 -5.36 8.11 11.14
C PRO A 176 -5.86 9.50 11.53
N ALA A 177 -4.97 10.29 12.11
CA ALA A 177 -5.14 11.72 12.34
C ALA A 177 -4.21 12.51 11.39
N ILE A 178 -4.80 13.30 10.50
CA ILE A 178 -4.09 14.07 9.47
C ILE A 178 -4.12 15.54 9.83
N ASN A 179 -2.94 16.15 9.88
CA ASN A 179 -2.77 17.59 10.07
C ASN A 179 -3.12 18.35 8.78
N THR A 180 -3.96 19.38 8.88
CA THR A 180 -4.46 20.20 7.76
C THR A 180 -3.90 21.63 7.73
N ASN A 181 -2.76 21.87 8.38
CA ASN A 181 -1.97 23.11 8.23
C ASN A 181 -1.32 23.22 6.82
N LYS A 182 -1.25 22.11 6.09
CA LYS A 182 -0.74 22.02 4.72
C LYS A 182 -1.82 22.29 3.67
N GLU A 183 -1.40 22.37 2.40
CA GLU A 183 -2.32 22.55 1.28
C GLU A 183 -3.37 21.42 1.19
N VAL A 184 -4.56 21.78 0.71
CA VAL A 184 -5.70 20.85 0.58
C VAL A 184 -5.34 19.65 -0.30
N GLY A 185 -4.62 19.89 -1.41
CA GLY A 185 -4.16 18.83 -2.31
C GLY A 185 -3.29 17.77 -1.64
N GLN A 186 -2.35 18.18 -0.79
CA GLN A 186 -1.50 17.25 -0.03
C GLN A 186 -2.32 16.43 0.97
N THR A 187 -3.28 17.08 1.65
CA THR A 187 -4.21 16.42 2.57
C THR A 187 -5.07 15.38 1.85
N LEU A 188 -5.58 15.71 0.65
CA LEU A 188 -6.36 14.78 -0.18
C LEU A 188 -5.53 13.56 -0.61
N ILE A 189 -4.26 13.75 -1.00
CA ILE A 189 -3.37 12.64 -1.36
C ILE A 189 -3.24 11.65 -0.21
N GLU A 190 -3.00 12.13 1.01
CA GLU A 190 -2.88 11.26 2.19
C GLU A 190 -4.19 10.52 2.50
N ILE A 191 -5.32 11.21 2.42
CA ILE A 191 -6.66 10.59 2.57
C ILE A 191 -6.86 9.48 1.53
N ILE A 192 -6.55 9.75 0.27
CA ILE A 192 -6.71 8.79 -0.83
C ILE A 192 -5.76 7.59 -0.62
N MET A 193 -4.54 7.79 -0.10
CA MET A 193 -3.64 6.69 0.26
C MET A 193 -4.26 5.74 1.30
N HIS A 194 -4.93 6.28 2.33
CA HIS A 194 -5.67 5.43 3.29
C HIS A 194 -6.83 4.68 2.62
N VAL A 195 -7.57 5.33 1.72
CA VAL A 195 -8.64 4.69 0.95
C VAL A 195 -8.09 3.58 0.05
N ILE A 196 -6.99 3.81 -0.67
CA ILE A 196 -6.32 2.81 -1.52
C ILE A 196 -5.94 1.58 -0.70
N TYR A 197 -5.31 1.77 0.46
CA TYR A 197 -4.93 0.64 1.31
C TYR A 197 -6.15 -0.16 1.81
N PHE A 198 -7.23 0.53 2.18
CA PHE A 198 -8.48 -0.13 2.55
C PHE A 198 -9.06 -0.96 1.40
N LEU A 199 -9.15 -0.38 0.19
CA LEU A 199 -9.65 -1.06 -1.01
C LEU A 199 -8.82 -2.30 -1.35
N TYR A 200 -7.49 -2.20 -1.22
CA TYR A 200 -6.58 -3.33 -1.36
C TYR A 200 -6.89 -4.45 -0.36
N LYS A 201 -7.02 -4.13 0.94
CA LYS A 201 -7.35 -5.13 1.97
C LYS A 201 -8.69 -5.82 1.72
N LYS A 202 -9.68 -5.09 1.18
CA LYS A 202 -11.01 -5.63 0.83
C LYS A 202 -11.05 -6.31 -0.55
N GLY A 203 -9.97 -6.28 -1.32
CA GLY A 203 -9.92 -6.87 -2.66
C GLY A 203 -10.79 -6.15 -3.70
N ARG A 204 -11.08 -4.85 -3.52
CA ARG A 204 -11.88 -4.04 -4.47
C ARG A 204 -11.03 -3.53 -5.63
N PHE A 205 -10.46 -4.45 -6.40
CA PHE A 205 -9.52 -4.16 -7.49
C PHE A 205 -10.09 -3.30 -8.62
N GLU A 206 -11.40 -3.38 -8.89
CA GLU A 206 -12.07 -2.52 -9.88
C GLU A 206 -12.00 -1.04 -9.50
N TRP A 207 -12.14 -0.72 -8.21
CA TRP A 207 -12.09 0.65 -7.73
C TRP A 207 -10.65 1.16 -7.68
N LEU A 208 -9.71 0.30 -7.28
CA LEU A 208 -8.28 0.60 -7.36
C LEU A 208 -7.85 0.93 -8.79
N PHE A 209 -8.38 0.21 -9.79
CA PHE A 209 -8.11 0.50 -11.19
C PHE A 209 -8.55 1.92 -11.56
N LYS A 210 -9.77 2.32 -11.20
CA LYS A 210 -10.28 3.68 -11.43
C LYS A 210 -9.41 4.75 -10.76
N LEU A 211 -9.01 4.52 -9.51
CA LEU A 211 -8.14 5.45 -8.78
C LEU A 211 -6.71 5.51 -9.32
N SER A 212 -6.20 4.42 -9.91
CA SER A 212 -4.84 4.40 -10.47
C SER A 212 -4.66 5.33 -11.67
N ALA A 213 -5.77 5.67 -12.34
CA ALA A 213 -5.81 6.59 -13.47
C ALA A 213 -5.93 8.06 -13.05
N LEU A 214 -6.02 8.36 -11.75
CA LEU A 214 -6.07 9.73 -11.26
C LEU A 214 -4.76 10.46 -11.58
N GLN A 215 -4.89 11.53 -12.35
CA GLN A 215 -3.85 12.53 -12.55
C GLN A 215 -4.15 13.68 -11.60
N LEU A 216 -3.54 13.67 -10.41
CA LEU A 216 -3.53 14.87 -9.57
C LEU A 216 -2.35 15.73 -10.02
N ASN A 217 -2.56 17.04 -10.15
CA ASN A 217 -1.56 18.02 -10.59
C ASN A 217 -0.37 18.07 -9.63
N SER A 218 0.54 17.10 -9.76
CA SER A 218 1.89 17.12 -9.21
C SER A 218 2.69 15.99 -9.86
N PRO A 219 3.02 16.07 -11.16
CA PRO A 219 4.00 15.14 -11.70
C PRO A 219 5.33 15.42 -11.01
N SER A 220 5.83 14.46 -10.23
CA SER A 220 7.24 14.47 -9.87
C SER A 220 8.01 14.29 -11.17
N GLU A 221 8.71 15.33 -11.62
CA GLU A 221 9.53 15.27 -12.82
C GLU A 221 10.65 14.25 -12.59
N ILE A 222 10.56 13.10 -13.24
CA ILE A 222 11.60 12.08 -13.23
C ILE A 222 12.70 12.57 -14.16
N LYS A 223 13.91 12.76 -13.64
CA LYS A 223 15.06 13.19 -14.44
C LYS A 223 16.07 12.06 -14.62
N LYS A 224 16.12 11.13 -13.67
CA LYS A 224 17.10 10.05 -13.69
C LYS A 224 16.50 8.74 -13.20
N ILE A 225 16.88 7.63 -13.84
CA ILE A 225 16.51 6.27 -13.42
C ILE A 225 17.76 5.43 -13.15
N SER A 226 17.69 4.53 -12.18
CA SER A 226 18.80 3.64 -11.80
C SER A 226 18.41 2.18 -11.99
N VAL A 227 19.05 1.50 -12.94
CA VAL A 227 18.87 0.07 -13.17
C VAL A 227 19.87 -0.69 -12.31
N ILE A 228 19.37 -1.50 -11.38
CA ILE A 228 20.17 -2.25 -10.39
C ILE A 228 20.12 -3.74 -10.72
N ILE A 229 21.30 -4.33 -10.93
CA ILE A 229 21.45 -5.70 -11.43
C ILE A 229 22.33 -6.50 -10.46
N PRO A 230 21.76 -7.37 -9.60
CA PRO A 230 22.56 -8.34 -8.86
C PRO A 230 23.04 -9.45 -9.80
N THR A 231 24.30 -9.87 -9.69
CA THR A 231 24.84 -10.98 -10.46
C THR A 231 25.74 -11.89 -9.63
N TYR A 232 25.80 -13.18 -9.99
CA TYR A 232 26.68 -14.15 -9.36
C TYR A 232 27.15 -15.18 -10.40
N LYS A 233 28.40 -15.05 -10.86
CA LYS A 233 29.08 -16.01 -11.76
C LYS A 233 28.29 -16.30 -13.06
N ARG A 234 27.73 -15.27 -13.69
CA ARG A 234 26.88 -15.35 -14.90
C ARG A 234 27.19 -14.24 -15.90
N ASN A 235 28.47 -14.05 -16.19
CA ASN A 235 28.96 -12.95 -17.04
C ASN A 235 28.37 -12.98 -18.46
N ASP A 236 28.07 -14.17 -18.98
CA ASP A 236 27.38 -14.40 -20.25
C ASP A 236 25.97 -13.79 -20.25
N LYS A 237 25.15 -14.15 -19.26
CA LYS A 237 23.78 -13.63 -19.14
C LYS A 237 23.76 -12.13 -18.85
N LEU A 238 24.66 -11.68 -17.97
CA LEU A 238 24.84 -10.25 -17.70
C LEU A 238 25.15 -9.49 -18.99
N SER A 239 26.04 -10.00 -19.84
CA SER A 239 26.38 -9.38 -21.11
C SER A 239 25.16 -9.27 -22.05
N GLU A 240 24.31 -10.29 -22.09
CA GLU A 240 23.07 -10.28 -22.88
C GLU A 240 22.06 -9.24 -22.36
N LEU A 241 21.87 -9.16 -21.05
CA LEU A 241 21.03 -8.15 -20.41
C LEU A 241 21.55 -6.74 -20.73
N LEU A 242 22.84 -6.48 -20.56
CA LEU A 242 23.47 -5.18 -20.81
C LEU A 242 23.28 -4.73 -22.27
N ARG A 243 23.39 -5.64 -23.25
CA ARG A 243 23.08 -5.32 -24.65
C ARG A 243 21.64 -4.90 -24.88
N SER A 244 20.68 -5.51 -24.18
CA SER A 244 19.26 -5.11 -24.27
C SER A 244 19.01 -3.77 -23.57
N LEU A 245 19.66 -3.53 -22.43
CA LEU A 245 19.58 -2.26 -21.69
C LEU A 245 20.16 -1.10 -22.49
N LYS A 246 21.26 -1.31 -23.23
CA LYS A 246 21.80 -0.30 -24.13
C LYS A 246 20.73 0.23 -25.10
N LYS A 247 19.99 -0.66 -25.74
CA LYS A 247 18.90 -0.28 -26.66
C LYS A 247 17.75 0.42 -25.94
N GLU A 248 17.39 -0.03 -24.75
CA GLU A 248 16.36 0.61 -23.95
C GLU A 248 16.74 2.04 -23.55
N VAL A 249 18.00 2.26 -23.17
CA VAL A 249 18.53 3.58 -22.82
C VAL A 249 18.61 4.49 -24.05
N GLU A 250 19.02 3.98 -25.21
CA GLU A 250 18.99 4.72 -26.48
C GLU A 250 17.56 5.13 -26.90
N ASN A 251 16.54 4.40 -26.44
CA ASN A 251 15.12 4.67 -26.72
C ASN A 251 14.44 5.59 -25.68
N LEU A 252 15.15 5.99 -24.61
CA LEU A 252 14.63 6.93 -23.62
C LEU A 252 14.52 8.34 -24.21
N GLU A 253 13.57 9.11 -23.66
CA GLU A 253 13.52 10.55 -23.91
C GLU A 253 14.82 11.23 -23.47
N SER A 254 15.31 12.18 -24.28
CA SER A 254 16.61 12.83 -24.06
C SER A 254 16.72 13.64 -22.76
N SER A 255 15.59 13.97 -22.14
CA SER A 255 15.52 14.62 -20.82
C SER A 255 15.71 13.66 -19.66
N ILE A 256 15.80 12.35 -19.92
CA ILE A 256 15.92 11.30 -18.91
C ILE A 256 17.31 10.68 -18.97
N GLU A 257 18.03 10.76 -17.86
CA GLU A 257 19.29 10.07 -17.68
C GLU A 257 19.07 8.65 -17.13
N ALA A 258 19.88 7.70 -17.59
CA ALA A 258 19.92 6.35 -17.01
C ALA A 258 21.28 6.05 -16.40
N GLU A 259 21.30 5.38 -15.27
CA GLU A 259 22.50 4.75 -14.74
C GLU A 259 22.28 3.25 -14.54
N ILE A 260 23.30 2.45 -14.83
CA ILE A 260 23.30 1.00 -14.66
C ILE A 260 24.28 0.64 -13.55
N ILE A 261 23.80 0.00 -12.50
CA ILE A 261 24.59 -0.40 -11.32
C ILE A 261 24.56 -1.90 -11.23
N VAL A 262 25.69 -2.53 -11.52
CA VAL A 262 25.86 -3.98 -11.40
C VAL A 262 26.48 -4.29 -10.05
N VAL A 263 25.83 -5.14 -9.26
CA VAL A 263 26.31 -5.57 -7.96
C VAL A 263 26.75 -7.02 -8.06
N ASP A 264 28.06 -7.22 -8.03
CA ASP A 264 28.69 -8.53 -8.14
C ASP A 264 28.76 -9.19 -6.75
N ASP A 265 28.10 -10.35 -6.64
CA ASP A 265 28.07 -11.19 -5.44
C ASP A 265 29.09 -12.34 -5.48
N SER A 266 29.94 -12.38 -6.51
CA SER A 266 31.05 -13.34 -6.61
C SER A 266 32.21 -12.97 -5.71
N GLU A 267 33.06 -13.95 -5.40
CA GLU A 267 34.28 -13.74 -4.62
C GLU A 267 35.39 -13.07 -5.46
N THR A 268 35.30 -13.15 -6.79
CA THR A 268 36.35 -12.82 -7.75
C THR A 268 36.17 -11.46 -8.44
N LYS A 269 35.01 -10.80 -8.27
CA LYS A 269 34.66 -9.50 -8.88
C LYS A 269 34.65 -9.53 -10.42
N ASP A 270 34.29 -10.68 -11.00
CA ASP A 270 34.39 -10.91 -12.44
C ASP A 270 33.53 -9.97 -13.29
N ALA A 271 32.46 -9.39 -12.73
CA ALA A 271 31.58 -8.47 -13.45
C ALA A 271 32.32 -7.18 -13.88
N GLU A 272 33.37 -6.76 -13.18
CA GLU A 272 34.10 -5.53 -13.51
C GLU A 272 34.69 -5.57 -14.94
N ASN A 273 35.16 -6.73 -15.36
CA ASN A 273 35.71 -6.93 -16.71
C ASN A 273 34.62 -6.84 -17.79
N VAL A 274 33.42 -7.37 -17.50
CA VAL A 274 32.25 -7.24 -18.39
C VAL A 274 31.86 -5.77 -18.54
N LEU A 275 31.84 -5.02 -17.44
CA LEU A 275 31.45 -3.62 -17.43
C LEU A 275 32.47 -2.72 -18.13
N LYS A 276 33.77 -2.98 -18.02
CA LYS A 276 34.81 -2.24 -18.76
C LYS A 276 34.58 -2.30 -20.26
N SER A 277 34.32 -3.48 -20.80
CA SER A 277 34.00 -3.67 -22.22
C SER A 277 32.70 -2.96 -22.61
N PHE A 278 31.67 -3.09 -21.78
CA PHE A 278 30.37 -2.45 -22.04
C PHE A 278 30.43 -0.92 -22.00
N ALA A 279 31.16 -0.34 -21.05
CA ALA A 279 31.31 1.11 -20.89
C ALA A 279 31.91 1.78 -22.14
N LEU A 280 32.84 1.09 -22.83
CA LEU A 280 33.41 1.58 -24.09
C LEU A 280 32.36 1.70 -25.21
N GLU A 281 31.33 0.85 -25.18
CA GLU A 281 30.23 0.82 -26.14
C GLU A 281 29.03 1.70 -25.73
N PHE A 282 28.93 2.05 -24.45
CA PHE A 282 27.81 2.77 -23.84
C PHE A 282 28.08 4.29 -23.81
N ARG A 283 28.31 4.89 -24.98
CA ARG A 283 28.77 6.30 -25.11
C ARG A 283 27.65 7.35 -25.15
N LYS A 284 26.38 6.95 -25.30
CA LYS A 284 25.23 7.87 -25.32
C LYS A 284 24.16 7.40 -24.33
N GLY A 285 23.72 8.31 -23.47
CA GLY A 285 22.47 8.17 -22.71
C GLY A 285 22.56 7.63 -21.28
N GLY A 286 23.75 7.35 -20.75
CA GLY A 286 23.84 6.96 -19.33
C GLY A 286 25.24 6.67 -18.79
N SER A 287 25.30 6.29 -17.51
CA SER A 287 26.50 5.81 -16.83
C SER A 287 26.38 4.33 -16.45
N VAL A 288 27.52 3.67 -16.22
CA VAL A 288 27.55 2.30 -15.72
C VAL A 288 28.61 2.17 -14.62
N SER A 289 28.30 1.42 -13.56
CA SER A 289 29.22 1.18 -12.44
C SER A 289 29.10 -0.24 -11.89
N ALA A 290 30.20 -0.75 -11.35
CA ALA A 290 30.27 -2.03 -10.64
C ALA A 290 30.37 -1.78 -9.14
N GLN A 291 29.65 -2.56 -8.34
CA GLN A 291 29.79 -2.64 -6.90
C GLN A 291 30.06 -4.09 -6.50
N TRP A 292 30.82 -4.29 -5.42
CA TRP A 292 31.08 -5.62 -4.89
C TRP A 292 30.41 -5.80 -3.54
N SER A 293 29.66 -6.90 -3.37
CA SER A 293 28.92 -7.17 -2.14
C SER A 293 29.80 -7.66 -0.98
N GLY A 294 31.02 -8.12 -1.29
CA GLY A 294 31.85 -8.92 -0.38
C GLY A 294 31.75 -10.44 -0.62
N GLY A 295 30.89 -10.88 -1.55
CA GLY A 295 30.66 -12.29 -1.87
C GLY A 295 29.58 -12.96 -1.02
N ASN A 296 28.78 -13.83 -1.63
CA ASN A 296 27.77 -14.69 -0.97
C ASN A 296 26.77 -13.94 -0.05
N ARG A 297 26.32 -12.75 -0.46
CA ARG A 297 25.38 -11.91 0.29
C ARG A 297 23.93 -12.05 -0.17
N TYR A 298 23.71 -12.75 -1.28
CA TYR A 298 22.40 -13.00 -1.90
C TYR A 298 21.75 -11.74 -2.51
N PRO A 299 20.72 -11.92 -3.39
CA PRO A 299 20.15 -10.82 -4.16
C PRO A 299 19.59 -9.67 -3.33
N SER A 300 18.96 -9.95 -2.19
CA SER A 300 18.33 -8.91 -1.36
C SER A 300 19.33 -7.87 -0.85
N PHE A 301 20.47 -8.33 -0.31
CA PHE A 301 21.57 -7.44 0.08
C PHE A 301 22.13 -6.68 -1.12
N CYS A 302 22.36 -7.37 -2.24
CA CYS A 302 22.92 -6.77 -3.44
C CYS A 302 22.02 -5.66 -3.99
N ARG A 303 20.70 -5.86 -4.00
CA ARG A 303 19.73 -4.84 -4.42
C ARG A 303 19.73 -3.63 -3.48
N ASN A 304 19.79 -3.85 -2.16
CA ASN A 304 19.95 -2.76 -1.19
C ASN A 304 21.25 -1.98 -1.40
N LEU A 305 22.37 -2.68 -1.64
CA LEU A 305 23.67 -2.07 -1.90
C LEU A 305 23.64 -1.22 -3.18
N GLY A 306 23.02 -1.73 -4.25
CA GLY A 306 22.82 -0.98 -5.49
C GLY A 306 21.92 0.24 -5.26
N ALA A 307 20.83 0.10 -4.52
CA ALA A 307 19.92 1.20 -4.18
C ALA A 307 20.59 2.31 -3.36
N LYS A 308 21.58 1.96 -2.53
CA LYS A 308 22.39 2.93 -1.77
C LYS A 308 23.30 3.77 -2.67
N HIS A 309 23.83 3.19 -3.75
CA HIS A 309 24.70 3.88 -4.71
C HIS A 309 23.94 4.56 -5.85
N ALA A 310 22.66 4.20 -6.05
CA ALA A 310 21.78 4.82 -7.02
C ALA A 310 21.53 6.29 -6.69
N GLU A 311 21.47 7.13 -7.71
CA GLU A 311 21.15 8.56 -7.67
C GLU A 311 19.78 8.88 -8.29
N GLY A 312 19.25 7.98 -9.13
CA GLY A 312 17.98 8.16 -9.84
C GLY A 312 16.75 8.28 -8.94
N ASP A 313 15.73 8.98 -9.47
CA ASP A 313 14.44 9.18 -8.83
C ASP A 313 13.64 7.87 -8.71
N VAL A 314 13.86 6.96 -9.66
CA VAL A 314 13.25 5.63 -9.73
C VAL A 314 14.33 4.56 -9.79
N LEU A 315 14.21 3.59 -8.89
CA LEU A 315 15.04 2.39 -8.86
C LEU A 315 14.35 1.30 -9.67
N ILE A 316 15.07 0.63 -10.57
CA ILE A 316 14.59 -0.47 -11.41
C ILE A 316 15.44 -1.68 -11.11
N PHE A 317 14.86 -2.69 -10.45
CA PHE A 317 15.54 -3.94 -10.14
C PHE A 317 15.26 -4.95 -11.24
N VAL A 318 16.31 -5.59 -11.75
CA VAL A 318 16.22 -6.62 -12.79
C VAL A 318 17.28 -7.69 -12.55
N ASP A 319 16.90 -8.96 -12.71
CA ASP A 319 17.83 -10.09 -12.57
C ASP A 319 18.70 -10.24 -13.82
N ASP A 320 19.93 -10.75 -13.65
CA ASP A 320 20.94 -10.88 -14.71
C ASP A 320 20.57 -11.81 -15.88
N ASP A 321 19.53 -12.63 -15.73
CA ASP A 321 19.00 -13.56 -16.73
C ASP A 321 17.75 -13.04 -17.46
N ASN A 322 17.65 -11.72 -17.61
CA ASN A 322 16.58 -11.06 -18.37
C ASN A 322 17.04 -10.48 -19.70
N LYS A 323 16.07 -10.37 -20.61
CA LYS A 323 16.18 -9.55 -21.80
C LYS A 323 15.01 -8.57 -21.83
N LEU A 324 15.29 -7.27 -21.88
CA LEU A 324 14.26 -6.24 -22.04
C LEU A 324 13.94 -6.07 -23.53
N SER A 325 12.69 -5.74 -23.84
CA SER A 325 12.26 -5.52 -25.22
C SER A 325 11.22 -4.41 -25.35
N GLY A 326 11.43 -3.59 -26.38
CA GLY A 326 10.57 -2.50 -26.79
C GLY A 326 10.92 -1.17 -26.17
N LYS A 327 10.18 -0.77 -25.13
CA LYS A 327 10.31 0.53 -24.42
C LYS A 327 9.96 0.39 -22.93
N VAL A 328 10.53 -0.63 -22.27
CA VAL A 328 10.33 -0.91 -20.85
C VAL A 328 10.72 0.29 -19.98
N LEU A 329 11.91 0.86 -20.17
CA LEU A 329 12.39 1.97 -19.33
C LEU A 329 11.51 3.22 -19.51
N GLN A 330 11.16 3.58 -20.74
CA GLN A 330 10.24 4.69 -21.02
C GLN A 330 8.84 4.42 -20.43
N THR A 331 8.35 3.19 -20.50
CA THR A 331 7.06 2.81 -19.89
C THR A 331 7.09 3.04 -18.38
N VAL A 332 8.20 2.73 -17.71
CA VAL A 332 8.36 2.99 -16.28
C VAL A 332 8.28 4.49 -15.98
N VAL A 333 9.06 5.30 -16.70
CA VAL A 333 9.07 6.77 -16.55
C VAL A 333 7.66 7.35 -16.76
N SER A 334 6.97 6.96 -17.82
CA SER A 334 5.64 7.49 -18.15
C SER A 334 4.59 7.17 -17.08
N HIS A 335 4.62 5.97 -16.50
CA HIS A 335 3.65 5.58 -15.47
C HIS A 335 3.90 6.28 -14.14
N PHE A 336 5.16 6.40 -13.70
CA PHE A 336 5.46 7.13 -12.47
C PHE A 336 5.25 8.64 -12.61
N SER A 337 5.48 9.20 -13.80
CA SER A 337 5.20 10.63 -14.07
C SER A 337 3.69 10.94 -14.11
N SER A 338 2.84 9.96 -14.43
CA SER A 338 1.40 10.17 -14.62
C SER A 338 0.53 9.77 -13.43
N SER A 339 1.04 9.00 -12.46
CA SER A 339 0.25 8.49 -11.34
C SER A 339 0.95 8.74 -10.00
N PRO A 340 0.49 9.72 -9.19
CA PRO A 340 1.09 10.02 -7.89
C PRO A 340 0.86 8.90 -6.86
N PHE A 341 -0.05 7.96 -7.12
CA PHE A 341 -0.36 6.85 -6.22
C PHE A 341 0.41 5.57 -6.54
N LEU A 342 1.07 5.48 -7.70
CA LEU A 342 1.87 4.31 -8.07
C LEU A 342 3.11 4.21 -7.16
N GLY A 343 3.28 3.07 -6.51
CA GLY A 343 4.41 2.79 -5.62
C GLY A 343 5.39 1.76 -6.17
N MET A 344 4.88 0.80 -6.94
CA MET A 344 5.71 -0.24 -7.55
C MET A 344 5.13 -0.63 -8.90
N LEU A 345 5.99 -0.73 -9.90
CA LEU A 345 5.61 -1.01 -11.28
C LEU A 345 6.40 -2.17 -11.85
N GLY A 346 5.72 -3.08 -12.53
CA GLY A 346 6.32 -4.13 -13.33
C GLY A 346 5.84 -4.07 -14.76
N VAL A 347 6.40 -4.95 -15.60
CA VAL A 347 5.93 -5.19 -16.97
C VAL A 347 5.52 -6.65 -17.14
N ILE A 348 4.91 -6.95 -18.29
CA ILE A 348 4.59 -8.34 -18.65
C ILE A 348 5.91 -9.11 -18.79
N ASN A 349 5.97 -10.28 -18.16
CA ASN A 349 7.11 -11.19 -18.27
C ASN A 349 6.72 -12.38 -19.14
N TYR A 350 7.49 -12.65 -20.18
CA TYR A 350 7.41 -13.83 -21.03
C TYR A 350 8.52 -14.82 -20.68
N ASP A 351 8.29 -16.10 -20.98
CA ASP A 351 9.36 -17.10 -21.03
C ASP A 351 10.03 -17.14 -22.40
N GLU A 352 11.10 -17.93 -22.54
CA GLU A 352 11.84 -18.11 -23.79
C GLU A 352 10.99 -18.67 -24.94
N MET A 353 9.87 -19.34 -24.63
CA MET A 353 8.93 -19.88 -25.62
C MET A 353 7.90 -18.84 -26.09
N GLY A 354 7.99 -17.59 -25.60
CA GLY A 354 7.03 -16.53 -25.92
C GLY A 354 5.69 -16.67 -25.20
N SER A 355 5.59 -17.55 -24.20
CA SER A 355 4.39 -17.69 -23.36
C SER A 355 4.44 -16.72 -22.20
N VAL A 356 3.27 -16.24 -21.77
CA VAL A 356 3.17 -15.31 -20.63
C VAL A 356 3.53 -16.05 -19.34
N TRP A 357 4.68 -15.69 -18.77
CA TRP A 357 5.16 -16.26 -17.52
C TRP A 357 4.51 -15.59 -16.30
N SER A 358 4.43 -14.26 -16.30
CA SER A 358 3.84 -13.48 -15.22
C SER A 358 3.32 -12.10 -15.67
N VAL A 359 2.10 -11.75 -15.23
CA VAL A 359 1.51 -10.40 -15.28
C VAL A 359 1.32 -9.90 -13.83
N GLY A 360 2.29 -10.21 -12.97
CA GLY A 360 2.22 -9.97 -11.53
C GLY A 360 1.56 -11.12 -10.76
N GLY A 361 1.61 -11.03 -9.44
CA GLY A 361 1.25 -12.10 -8.53
C GLY A 361 0.10 -11.77 -7.58
N LYS A 362 -0.57 -12.81 -7.08
CA LYS A 362 -1.53 -12.72 -5.97
C LYS A 362 -1.14 -13.56 -4.78
N LEU A 363 -1.52 -13.06 -3.60
CA LEU A 363 -1.50 -13.72 -2.31
C LEU A 363 -2.89 -14.30 -2.03
N ILE A 364 -3.05 -15.57 -2.33
CA ILE A 364 -4.28 -16.30 -2.02
C ILE A 364 -4.22 -16.69 -0.55
N LYS A 365 -4.99 -15.97 0.28
CA LYS A 365 -5.13 -16.22 1.71
C LYS A 365 -6.18 -17.31 1.91
N THR A 366 -5.75 -18.45 2.43
CA THR A 366 -6.66 -19.50 2.93
C THR A 366 -6.68 -19.45 4.46
N PRO A 367 -7.61 -20.15 5.14
CA PRO A 367 -7.54 -20.32 6.59
C PRO A 367 -6.18 -20.88 7.06
N PHE A 368 -5.53 -21.68 6.21
CA PHE A 368 -4.41 -22.55 6.57
C PHE A 368 -3.04 -22.11 6.01
N SER A 369 -3.00 -21.29 4.95
CA SER A 369 -1.75 -20.88 4.30
C SER A 369 -1.93 -19.65 3.41
N VAL A 370 -0.82 -19.01 3.05
CA VAL A 370 -0.78 -17.99 1.98
C VAL A 370 -0.05 -18.55 0.77
N ILE A 371 -0.77 -18.67 -0.34
CA ILE A 371 -0.21 -19.18 -1.60
C ILE A 371 0.11 -17.99 -2.50
N THR A 372 1.38 -17.88 -2.91
CA THR A 372 1.81 -16.97 -3.97
C THR A 372 1.52 -17.61 -5.32
N ARG A 373 0.84 -16.88 -6.22
CA ARG A 373 0.54 -17.34 -7.57
C ARG A 373 0.69 -16.22 -8.59
N ASN A 374 1.51 -16.45 -9.62
CA ASN A 374 1.62 -15.55 -10.76
C ASN A 374 0.42 -15.69 -11.68
N PHE A 375 -0.05 -14.56 -12.20
CA PHE A 375 -1.03 -14.52 -13.27
C PHE A 375 -0.35 -14.74 -14.61
N ARG A 376 -0.95 -15.60 -15.43
CA ARG A 376 -0.46 -15.90 -16.80
C ARG A 376 -1.38 -15.38 -17.89
N LYS A 377 -2.46 -14.70 -17.51
CA LYS A 377 -3.45 -14.17 -18.45
C LYS A 377 -3.35 -12.66 -18.47
N ILE A 378 -3.05 -12.12 -19.64
CA ILE A 378 -3.09 -10.68 -19.90
C ILE A 378 -4.58 -10.26 -19.85
N PRO A 379 -4.92 -9.19 -19.11
CA PRO A 379 -6.27 -8.64 -19.12
C PRO A 379 -6.72 -8.20 -20.52
N LYS A 380 -8.03 -8.09 -20.73
CA LYS A 380 -8.62 -7.65 -22.02
C LYS A 380 -8.32 -6.16 -22.32
N ASN A 381 -8.48 -5.78 -23.59
CA ASN A 381 -8.09 -4.49 -24.17
C ASN A 381 -8.59 -3.27 -23.38
N GLY A 382 -7.76 -2.21 -23.34
CA GLY A 382 -8.05 -0.92 -22.70
C GLY A 382 -7.45 -0.71 -21.31
N ILE A 383 -7.01 -1.80 -20.65
CA ILE A 383 -6.35 -1.74 -19.34
C ILE A 383 -4.87 -1.40 -19.54
N ARG A 384 -4.42 -0.25 -19.02
CA ARG A 384 -3.00 0.18 -19.05
C ARG A 384 -2.20 -0.32 -17.84
N LEU A 385 -2.84 -0.44 -16.69
CA LEU A 385 -2.22 -0.87 -15.42
C LEU A 385 -3.11 -1.87 -14.69
N VAL A 386 -2.53 -2.95 -14.16
CA VAL A 386 -3.24 -3.95 -13.36
C VAL A 386 -2.70 -3.94 -11.93
N PRO A 387 -3.52 -3.63 -10.92
CA PRO A 387 -3.09 -3.76 -9.54
C PRO A 387 -2.92 -5.23 -9.14
N VAL A 388 -1.80 -5.54 -8.49
CA VAL A 388 -1.40 -6.90 -8.09
C VAL A 388 -0.86 -6.91 -6.65
N ASP A 389 -0.76 -8.08 -6.01
CA ASP A 389 -0.21 -8.16 -4.65
C ASP A 389 1.32 -8.00 -4.64
N PHE A 390 2.00 -8.51 -5.67
CA PHE A 390 3.44 -8.43 -5.83
C PHE A 390 3.85 -8.57 -7.30
N ILE A 391 5.10 -8.24 -7.60
CA ILE A 391 5.67 -8.30 -8.95
C ILE A 391 6.92 -9.15 -8.88
N SER A 392 7.05 -10.11 -9.79
CA SER A 392 8.24 -10.94 -9.91
C SER A 392 9.16 -10.38 -10.99
N ASN A 393 10.45 -10.66 -10.86
CA ASN A 393 11.47 -10.47 -11.88
C ASN A 393 11.91 -9.01 -12.09
N LEU A 394 11.26 -8.24 -12.98
CA LEU A 394 11.54 -6.81 -13.15
C LEU A 394 10.49 -5.97 -12.43
N TYR A 395 10.96 -5.08 -11.56
CA TYR A 395 10.09 -4.12 -10.89
C TYR A 395 10.83 -2.82 -10.56
N ALA A 396 10.08 -1.73 -10.61
CA ALA A 396 10.54 -0.37 -10.40
C ALA A 396 9.82 0.27 -9.22
N VAL A 397 10.53 1.07 -8.42
CA VAL A 397 10.03 1.73 -7.21
C VAL A 397 10.65 3.13 -7.11
N PRO A 398 9.90 4.19 -6.75
CA PRO A 398 10.48 5.49 -6.48
C PRO A 398 11.50 5.41 -5.34
N LYS A 399 12.70 5.97 -5.51
CA LYS A 399 13.81 5.86 -4.54
C LYS A 399 13.40 6.35 -3.15
N LYS A 400 12.69 7.49 -3.08
CA LYS A 400 12.17 8.04 -1.81
C LYS A 400 11.22 7.06 -1.11
N LEU A 401 10.31 6.43 -1.86
CA LEU A 401 9.39 5.43 -1.31
C LEU A 401 10.12 4.17 -0.86
N PHE A 402 11.10 3.69 -1.65
CA PHE A 402 11.92 2.54 -1.29
C PHE A 402 12.65 2.77 0.04
N ALA A 403 13.22 3.96 0.25
CA ALA A 403 13.84 4.35 1.52
C ALA A 403 12.82 4.44 2.67
N ASP A 404 11.66 5.07 2.44
CA ASP A 404 10.59 5.23 3.44
C ASP A 404 10.01 3.89 3.93
N VAL A 405 9.97 2.87 3.07
CA VAL A 405 9.55 1.51 3.47
C VAL A 405 10.70 0.64 3.99
N GLY A 406 11.90 1.20 4.13
CA GLY A 406 13.09 0.52 4.67
C GLY A 406 13.74 -0.49 3.72
N GLY A 407 13.62 -0.32 2.41
CA GLY A 407 14.28 -1.16 1.39
C GLY A 407 13.89 -2.63 1.43
N PHE A 408 14.78 -3.54 1.04
CA PHE A 408 14.58 -4.97 1.29
C PHE A 408 15.05 -5.35 2.68
N ASP A 409 14.35 -6.29 3.33
CA ASP A 409 14.80 -6.88 4.60
C ASP A 409 15.68 -8.09 4.32
N ASP A 410 16.94 -7.82 3.99
CA ASP A 410 17.96 -8.80 3.63
C ASP A 410 18.35 -9.75 4.77
N ARG A 411 18.04 -9.39 6.03
CA ARG A 411 18.17 -10.28 7.19
C ARG A 411 17.15 -11.43 7.13
N PHE A 412 15.90 -11.13 6.76
CA PHE A 412 14.81 -12.11 6.75
C PHE A 412 14.67 -12.79 5.38
N PHE A 413 14.80 -12.03 4.30
CA PHE A 413 14.55 -12.48 2.94
C PHE A 413 15.82 -12.33 2.12
N THR A 414 16.78 -13.24 2.30
CA THR A 414 18.02 -13.25 1.50
C THR A 414 17.75 -13.60 0.04
N GLN A 415 16.89 -14.60 -0.19
CA GLN A 415 16.43 -15.03 -1.52
C GLN A 415 15.00 -15.60 -1.43
N GLY A 416 14.12 -15.06 -2.26
CA GLY A 416 12.71 -15.41 -2.34
C GLY A 416 11.85 -14.69 -1.28
N MET A 417 10.74 -14.11 -1.75
CA MET A 417 9.74 -13.35 -0.98
C MET A 417 10.16 -11.92 -0.60
N GLU A 418 11.38 -11.50 -0.94
CA GLU A 418 11.83 -10.12 -0.71
C GLU A 418 10.96 -9.10 -1.48
N GLU A 419 10.56 -9.45 -2.71
CA GLU A 419 9.69 -8.64 -3.55
C GLU A 419 8.24 -8.63 -3.03
N VAL A 420 7.83 -9.70 -2.35
CA VAL A 420 6.50 -9.81 -1.72
C VAL A 420 6.45 -8.96 -0.45
N ASP A 421 7.47 -9.01 0.40
CA ASP A 421 7.59 -8.13 1.57
C ASP A 421 7.57 -6.67 1.15
N LEU A 422 8.41 -6.29 0.19
CA LEU A 422 8.47 -4.92 -0.33
C LEU A 422 7.10 -4.45 -0.85
N ALA A 423 6.45 -5.24 -1.71
CA ALA A 423 5.13 -4.92 -2.25
C ALA A 423 4.08 -4.75 -1.14
N LEU A 424 4.09 -5.61 -0.11
CA LEU A 424 3.18 -5.49 1.02
C LEU A 424 3.44 -4.24 1.88
N LYS A 425 4.70 -3.83 2.04
CA LYS A 425 5.05 -2.56 2.71
C LYS A 425 4.58 -1.35 1.90
N ILE A 426 4.73 -1.38 0.58
CA ILE A 426 4.24 -0.34 -0.34
C ILE A 426 2.71 -0.24 -0.28
N TRP A 427 2.00 -1.37 -0.31
CA TRP A 427 0.55 -1.39 -0.12
C TRP A 427 0.13 -0.79 1.23
N LYS A 428 0.83 -1.12 2.33
CA LYS A 428 0.57 -0.55 3.66
C LYS A 428 0.69 0.98 3.70
N LYS A 429 1.58 1.56 2.88
CA LYS A 429 1.70 3.01 2.70
C LYS A 429 0.61 3.60 1.80
N GLY A 430 -0.38 2.82 1.35
CA GLY A 430 -1.44 3.31 0.47
C GLY A 430 -0.99 3.60 -0.96
N ARG A 431 0.13 2.99 -1.38
CA ARG A 431 0.66 3.12 -2.74
C ARG A 431 0.34 1.86 -3.55
N ILE A 432 -0.01 2.05 -4.81
CA ILE A 432 -0.45 0.98 -5.71
C ILE A 432 0.75 0.19 -6.19
N VAL A 433 0.66 -1.13 -6.11
CA VAL A 433 1.56 -2.07 -6.79
C VAL A 433 0.85 -2.56 -8.05
N GLY A 434 1.45 -2.37 -9.22
CA GLY A 434 0.80 -2.70 -10.49
C GLY A 434 1.73 -3.13 -11.61
N VAL A 435 1.16 -3.78 -12.62
CA VAL A 435 1.87 -4.17 -13.83
C VAL A 435 1.34 -3.38 -15.02
N ALA A 436 2.24 -2.72 -15.75
CA ALA A 436 1.92 -2.08 -17.01
C ALA A 436 1.57 -3.15 -18.05
N VAL A 437 0.40 -3.00 -18.66
CA VAL A 437 -0.10 -3.92 -19.69
C VAL A 437 0.12 -3.28 -21.04
N ASN A 438 1.36 -3.35 -21.49
CA ASN A 438 1.76 -2.98 -22.85
C ASN A 438 2.45 -4.17 -23.50
N LYS A 439 1.84 -4.78 -24.53
CA LYS A 439 2.46 -5.90 -25.26
C LYS A 439 3.77 -5.50 -25.95
N ALA A 440 3.99 -4.22 -26.19
CA ALA A 440 5.22 -3.70 -26.75
C ALA A 440 6.31 -3.42 -25.70
N SER A 441 6.05 -3.60 -24.40
CA SER A 441 7.05 -3.39 -23.35
C SER A 441 7.02 -4.54 -22.37
N TYR A 442 7.99 -5.43 -22.51
CA TYR A 442 8.03 -6.68 -21.78
C TYR A 442 9.47 -7.15 -21.54
N THR A 443 9.58 -8.09 -20.61
CA THR A 443 10.81 -8.82 -20.33
C THR A 443 10.66 -10.27 -20.75
N THR A 444 11.75 -10.85 -21.23
CA THR A 444 11.87 -12.30 -21.42
C THR A 444 12.81 -12.83 -20.36
N HIS A 445 12.31 -13.73 -19.51
CA HIS A 445 13.11 -14.40 -18.50
C HIS A 445 13.80 -15.63 -19.13
N MET A 446 15.13 -15.62 -19.16
CA MET A 446 15.94 -16.67 -19.78
C MET A 446 16.11 -17.85 -18.83
N PHE A 447 15.02 -18.59 -18.66
CA PHE A 447 15.03 -19.90 -18.02
C PHE A 447 15.77 -20.88 -18.92
N GLY A 448 17.00 -21.25 -18.55
CA GLY A 448 17.66 -22.41 -19.13
C GLY A 448 16.87 -23.68 -18.80
N GLY A 449 15.82 -23.96 -19.58
CA GLY A 449 14.85 -25.03 -19.37
C GLY A 449 14.14 -24.96 -18.01
N VAL A 450 12.81 -25.01 -17.99
CA VAL A 450 12.11 -25.50 -16.79
C VAL A 450 12.43 -26.99 -16.69
N SER A 451 13.58 -27.33 -16.09
CA SER A 451 13.81 -28.70 -15.69
C SER A 451 12.69 -29.03 -14.72
N LYS A 452 11.89 -30.04 -15.05
CA LYS A 452 10.93 -30.69 -14.12
C LYS A 452 11.66 -31.39 -12.96
N THR A 453 12.90 -30.97 -12.66
CA THR A 453 13.72 -31.44 -11.56
C THR A 453 13.46 -30.54 -10.35
N PRO A 454 13.63 -31.07 -9.14
CA PRO A 454 13.37 -30.32 -7.93
C PRO A 454 14.37 -29.17 -7.83
N ASP A 455 13.88 -28.09 -7.25
CA ASP A 455 14.70 -26.99 -6.78
C ASP A 455 15.88 -27.53 -5.93
N ARG A 456 17.03 -26.86 -5.98
CA ARG A 456 18.18 -27.20 -5.13
C ARG A 456 17.72 -27.28 -3.66
N PRO A 457 18.19 -28.25 -2.85
CA PRO A 457 17.82 -28.40 -1.43
C PRO A 457 17.88 -27.08 -0.64
N SER A 458 18.91 -26.26 -0.88
CA SER A 458 19.07 -24.93 -0.28
C SER A 458 17.92 -23.95 -0.58
N ARG A 459 17.30 -24.01 -1.76
CA ARG A 459 16.12 -23.17 -2.07
C ARG A 459 14.87 -23.63 -1.32
N TYR A 460 14.75 -24.93 -1.04
CA TYR A 460 13.66 -25.45 -0.20
C TYR A 460 13.79 -24.96 1.24
N PHE A 461 15.01 -24.97 1.77
CA PHE A 461 15.33 -24.38 3.07
C PHE A 461 14.96 -22.89 3.12
N LEU A 462 15.49 -22.07 2.21
CA LEU A 462 15.20 -20.64 2.16
C LEU A 462 13.70 -20.36 1.98
N ARG A 463 12.99 -21.17 1.18
CA ARG A 463 11.55 -21.04 0.99
C ARG A 463 10.77 -21.31 2.27
N GLY A 464 11.14 -22.34 3.04
CA GLY A 464 10.51 -22.63 4.33
C GLY A 464 10.70 -21.47 5.31
N ARG A 465 11.94 -20.97 5.39
CA ARG A 465 12.32 -19.83 6.22
C ARG A 465 11.55 -18.55 5.87
N SER A 466 11.67 -18.09 4.62
CA SER A 466 11.05 -16.84 4.15
C SER A 466 9.53 -16.85 4.32
N ARG A 467 8.85 -18.00 4.17
CA ARG A 467 7.38 -18.06 4.33
C ARG A 467 6.94 -17.78 5.76
N ILE A 468 7.63 -18.34 6.75
CA ILE A 468 7.27 -18.12 8.15
C ILE A 468 7.61 -16.69 8.58
N LEU A 469 8.72 -16.15 8.10
CA LEU A 469 9.08 -14.75 8.32
C LEU A 469 8.07 -13.78 7.68
N LEU A 470 7.55 -14.09 6.48
CA LEU A 470 6.47 -13.32 5.86
C LEU A 470 5.18 -13.37 6.71
N TYR A 471 4.87 -14.52 7.32
CA TYR A 471 3.72 -14.66 8.23
C TYR A 471 3.90 -13.81 9.47
N TYR A 472 5.10 -13.84 10.05
CA TYR A 472 5.45 -12.98 11.17
C TYR A 472 5.28 -11.50 10.84
N LYS A 473 5.85 -11.04 9.73
CA LYS A 473 5.91 -9.62 9.38
C LYS A 473 4.57 -9.02 8.92
N HIS A 474 3.70 -9.81 8.29
CA HIS A 474 2.46 -9.26 7.70
C HIS A 474 1.16 -9.89 8.20
N PHE A 475 1.20 -10.95 8.99
CA PHE A 475 0.02 -11.74 9.35
C PHE A 475 -0.03 -12.11 10.85
N ARG A 476 -0.15 -11.07 11.70
CA ARG A 476 -0.12 -11.09 13.19
C ARG A 476 -0.84 -12.26 13.89
N ASN A 477 -1.95 -12.78 13.38
CA ASN A 477 -2.87 -13.62 14.18
C ASN A 477 -2.84 -15.12 13.87
N LEU A 478 -1.98 -15.59 12.96
CA LEU A 478 -2.12 -16.95 12.43
C LEU A 478 -0.79 -17.64 12.13
N ILE A 479 0.34 -17.19 12.70
CA ILE A 479 1.65 -17.79 12.41
C ILE A 479 1.62 -19.29 12.71
N LEU A 480 1.38 -19.68 13.97
CA LEU A 480 1.34 -21.10 14.36
C LEU A 480 0.24 -21.89 13.64
N TRP A 481 -0.95 -21.29 13.51
CA TRP A 481 -2.10 -21.88 12.81
C TRP A 481 -1.88 -22.06 11.31
N ARG A 482 -0.95 -21.32 10.69
CA ARG A 482 -0.59 -21.45 9.27
C ARG A 482 0.69 -22.22 9.03
N CYS A 483 1.62 -22.25 10.00
CA CYS A 483 2.88 -22.98 9.87
C CYS A 483 2.63 -24.47 9.61
N VAL A 484 1.85 -25.12 10.48
CA VAL A 484 1.65 -26.58 10.41
C VAL A 484 0.93 -26.99 9.12
N PRO A 485 -0.21 -26.39 8.73
CA PRO A 485 -0.85 -26.75 7.47
C PRO A 485 0.00 -26.43 6.25
N ASP A 486 0.79 -25.35 6.27
CA ASP A 486 1.68 -25.03 5.16
C ASP A 486 2.78 -26.08 4.98
N ILE A 487 3.39 -26.56 6.08
CA ILE A 487 4.34 -27.70 6.05
C ILE A 487 3.67 -28.94 5.45
N ILE A 488 2.44 -29.27 5.86
CA ILE A 488 1.70 -30.44 5.37
C ILE A 488 1.43 -30.30 3.86
N LEU A 489 0.84 -29.19 3.43
CA LEU A 489 0.51 -28.93 2.02
C LEU A 489 1.76 -28.96 1.13
N ARG A 490 2.89 -28.43 1.62
CA ARG A 490 4.16 -28.44 0.89
C ARG A 490 4.80 -29.81 0.86
N SER A 491 4.71 -30.57 1.95
CA SER A 491 5.15 -31.96 1.99
C SER A 491 4.39 -32.80 0.97
N ILE A 492 3.04 -32.73 0.98
CA ILE A 492 2.18 -33.40 0.00
C ILE A 492 2.56 -33.00 -1.43
N LYS A 493 2.69 -31.70 -1.71
CA LYS A 493 3.11 -31.22 -3.04
C LYS A 493 4.49 -31.75 -3.44
N THR A 494 5.44 -31.82 -2.52
CA THR A 494 6.80 -32.29 -2.81
C THR A 494 6.83 -33.80 -3.07
N LEU A 495 5.94 -34.55 -2.43
CA LEU A 495 5.76 -35.99 -2.70
C LEU A 495 5.25 -36.28 -4.12
N THR A 496 4.59 -35.32 -4.80
CA THR A 496 4.13 -35.51 -6.20
C THR A 496 5.22 -35.30 -7.25
N TYR A 497 6.43 -34.88 -6.86
CA TYR A 497 7.50 -34.61 -7.80
C TYR A 497 8.05 -35.89 -8.42
N LYS A 498 8.41 -35.83 -9.71
CA LYS A 498 8.96 -36.97 -10.48
C LYS A 498 10.46 -37.17 -10.21
N VAL A 499 10.84 -37.38 -8.95
CA VAL A 499 12.22 -37.70 -8.51
C VAL A 499 12.26 -38.85 -7.53
N PRO A 500 13.43 -39.47 -7.23
CA PRO A 500 13.51 -40.54 -6.25
C PRO A 500 12.95 -40.13 -4.88
N LEU A 501 12.31 -41.07 -4.18
CA LEU A 501 11.68 -40.81 -2.88
C LEU A 501 12.66 -40.20 -1.86
N LYS A 502 13.91 -40.69 -1.83
CA LYS A 502 14.98 -40.14 -0.98
C LYS A 502 15.20 -38.63 -1.23
N SER A 503 15.13 -38.19 -2.49
CA SER A 503 15.23 -36.76 -2.84
C SER A 503 14.02 -35.99 -2.34
N ARG A 504 12.80 -36.54 -2.48
CA ARG A 504 11.56 -35.90 -1.98
C ARG A 504 11.62 -35.70 -0.47
N ILE A 505 12.06 -36.72 0.28
CA ILE A 505 12.22 -36.67 1.74
C ILE A 505 13.26 -35.62 2.12
N SER A 506 14.41 -35.58 1.45
CA SER A 506 15.44 -34.56 1.68
C SER A 506 14.90 -33.14 1.48
N LEU A 507 14.14 -32.87 0.42
CA LEU A 507 13.53 -31.55 0.19
C LEU A 507 12.53 -31.16 1.29
N ILE A 508 11.77 -32.12 1.81
CA ILE A 508 10.85 -31.90 2.93
C ILE A 508 11.64 -31.58 4.20
N GLN A 509 12.73 -32.30 4.47
CA GLN A 509 13.60 -32.04 5.62
C GLN A 509 14.23 -30.65 5.55
N GLU A 510 14.73 -30.23 4.38
CA GLU A 510 15.25 -28.88 4.16
C GLU A 510 14.19 -27.81 4.41
N TYR A 511 12.97 -28.01 3.89
CA TYR A 511 11.87 -27.08 4.13
C TYR A 511 11.57 -26.91 5.62
N ILE A 512 11.50 -28.02 6.35
CA ILE A 512 11.27 -28.03 7.80
C ILE A 512 12.45 -27.36 8.53
N GLY A 513 13.68 -27.61 8.11
CA GLY A 513 14.88 -26.95 8.61
C GLY A 513 14.80 -25.44 8.48
N GLY A 514 14.42 -24.95 7.29
CA GLY A 514 14.21 -23.53 7.05
C GLY A 514 13.09 -22.93 7.89
N VAL A 515 11.98 -23.66 8.07
CA VAL A 515 10.89 -23.23 8.97
C VAL A 515 11.40 -23.08 10.42
N LYS A 516 12.22 -24.02 10.91
CA LYS A 516 12.81 -23.95 12.26
C LYS A 516 13.72 -22.73 12.40
N GLU A 517 14.59 -22.46 11.43
CA GLU A 517 15.45 -21.27 11.45
C GLU A 517 14.61 -19.98 11.44
N GLY A 518 13.56 -19.93 10.61
CA GLY A 518 12.63 -18.79 10.58
C GLY A 518 11.97 -18.53 11.94
N LEU A 519 11.54 -19.58 12.65
CA LEU A 519 10.99 -19.45 14.01
C LEU A 519 12.04 -18.97 15.02
N MET A 520 13.29 -19.38 14.86
CA MET A 520 14.40 -18.94 15.71
C MET A 520 14.68 -17.44 15.52
N LEU A 521 14.77 -16.98 14.27
CA LEU A 521 14.92 -15.56 13.93
C LEU A 521 13.77 -14.70 14.45
N ILE A 522 12.54 -15.23 14.45
CA ILE A 522 11.38 -14.54 15.06
C ILE A 522 11.55 -14.37 16.57
N LYS A 523 12.07 -15.40 17.24
CA LYS A 523 12.33 -15.33 18.68
C LYS A 523 13.38 -14.26 18.99
N GLU A 524 14.49 -14.26 18.26
CA GLU A 524 15.56 -13.26 18.39
C GLU A 524 15.07 -11.84 18.12
N ASP A 525 14.24 -11.64 17.09
CA ASP A 525 13.71 -10.32 16.75
C ASP A 525 12.77 -9.77 17.85
N ARG A 526 11.98 -10.64 18.49
CA ARG A 526 11.15 -10.29 19.65
C ARG A 526 11.99 -9.93 20.87
N GLU A 527 13.06 -10.67 21.13
CA GLU A 527 13.98 -10.42 22.25
C GLU A 527 14.71 -9.07 22.09
N ARG A 528 14.98 -8.64 20.86
CA ARG A 528 15.60 -7.33 20.56
C ARG A 528 14.65 -6.14 20.71
N GLY A 529 13.40 -6.35 21.11
CA GLY A 529 12.41 -5.27 21.24
C GLY A 529 11.94 -4.69 19.90
N ASN A 530 12.34 -5.28 18.77
CA ASN A 530 11.86 -4.89 17.44
C ASN A 530 10.45 -5.44 17.15
N GLY A 531 9.78 -5.97 18.17
CA GLY A 531 8.46 -6.56 18.06
C GLY A 531 7.42 -5.55 17.55
N PHE A 532 6.94 -5.79 16.33
CA PHE A 532 5.80 -5.16 15.66
C PHE A 532 5.70 -3.62 15.75
N MET A 533 6.17 -2.93 14.70
CA MET A 533 5.54 -1.67 14.24
C MET A 533 4.24 -1.95 13.47
#